data_AF-A0A7X6WXV6-F1
#
_entry.id   AF-A0A7X6WXV6-F1
#
_cell.length_a   1.000
_cell.length_b   1.000
_cell.length_c   1.000
_cell.angle_alpha   90.00
_cell.angle_beta   90.00
_cell.angle_gamma   90.00
#
_symmetry.space_group_name_H-M   'P 1'
#
loop_
_entity.id
_entity.type
_entity.pdbx_description
1 polymer ?
#
loop_
_entity_poly.entity_id
_entity_poly.type
_entity_poly.pdbx_seq_one_letter_code
_entity_poly.pdbx_strand_id
1 'polypeptide(L)'
;MTIYISGPMTGHPDLNFPLFADVALALRMAGFDVVNPAELAHQPDDDWVACMRRDIAALVECDSIVMLPGYQRSRGAMLELKVARELGMRVYGLSTLLADLPPSIPLGRAAPKIKTSTAGSAVATTLGEQA
;
A
#
# COMPACT_ATOMS: atom_id res chain seq x y z
N MET A 1 10.34 -9.98 -7.52
CA MET A 1 10.03 -10.41 -6.14
C MET A 1 9.13 -9.34 -5.57
N THR A 2 7.89 -9.69 -5.28
CA THR A 2 6.84 -8.76 -4.87
C THR A 2 6.71 -8.74 -3.35
N ILE A 3 6.74 -7.55 -2.76
CA ILE A 3 6.67 -7.32 -1.32
C ILE A 3 5.40 -6.56 -0.98
N TYR A 4 4.58 -7.12 -0.09
CA TYR A 4 3.44 -6.43 0.52
C TYR A 4 3.86 -5.67 1.78
N ILE A 5 3.48 -4.40 1.93
CA ILE A 5 3.72 -3.61 3.14
C ILE A 5 2.55 -3.76 4.11
N SER A 6 2.83 -4.19 5.34
CA SER A 6 1.80 -4.37 6.39
C SER A 6 2.14 -3.59 7.66
N GLY A 7 1.18 -2.86 8.21
CA GLY A 7 1.40 -2.01 9.38
C GLY A 7 0.14 -1.41 9.99
N PRO A 8 0.26 -0.65 11.09
CA PRO A 8 -0.85 0.08 11.66
C PRO A 8 -1.23 1.29 10.78
N MET A 9 -2.53 1.45 10.51
CA MET A 9 -3.12 2.63 9.87
C MET A 9 -4.10 3.35 10.81
N THR A 10 -5.10 2.63 11.32
CA THR A 10 -6.11 3.19 12.23
C THR A 10 -5.48 3.74 13.50
N GLY A 11 -5.87 4.96 13.88
CA GLY A 11 -5.36 5.65 15.08
C GLY A 11 -4.04 6.41 14.87
N HIS A 12 -3.47 6.39 13.66
CA HIS A 12 -2.34 7.23 13.28
C HIS A 12 -2.80 8.48 12.52
N PRO A 13 -2.08 9.62 12.62
CA PRO A 13 -2.27 10.76 11.73
C PRO A 13 -2.18 10.34 10.26
N ASP A 14 -3.07 10.86 9.43
CA ASP A 14 -3.15 10.57 7.99
C ASP A 14 -3.13 9.07 7.66
N LEU A 15 -3.71 8.24 8.54
CA LEU A 15 -3.73 6.78 8.40
C LEU A 15 -2.32 6.15 8.23
N ASN A 16 -1.29 6.84 8.73
CA ASN A 16 0.11 6.46 8.58
C ASN A 16 0.62 6.45 7.11
N PHE A 17 -0.13 7.02 6.16
CA PHE A 17 0.23 7.03 4.74
C PHE A 17 1.65 7.55 4.45
N PRO A 18 2.19 8.57 5.16
CA PRO A 18 3.57 9.00 4.95
C PRO A 18 4.59 7.87 5.14
N LEU A 19 4.46 7.04 6.19
CA LEU A 19 5.39 5.94 6.43
C LEU A 19 5.26 4.85 5.35
N PHE A 20 4.03 4.52 4.95
CA PHE A 20 3.79 3.57 3.86
C PHE A 20 4.42 4.05 2.55
N ALA A 21 4.27 5.33 2.22
CA ALA A 21 4.86 5.94 1.02
C ALA A 21 6.40 5.93 1.05
N ASP A 22 7.01 6.30 2.18
CA ASP A 22 8.47 6.31 2.34
C ASP A 22 9.07 4.90 2.20
N VAL A 23 8.44 3.91 2.84
CA VAL A 23 8.89 2.50 2.74
C VAL A 23 8.68 1.96 1.33
N ALA A 24 7.54 2.26 0.70
CA ALA A 24 7.29 1.83 -0.68
C ALA A 24 8.32 2.40 -1.64
N LEU A 25 8.66 3.69 -1.50
CA LEU A 25 9.70 4.33 -2.29
C LEU A 25 11.06 3.65 -2.08
N ALA A 26 11.47 3.42 -0.84
CA ALA A 26 12.76 2.81 -0.53
C ALA A 26 12.91 1.40 -1.13
N LEU A 27 11.87 0.57 -0.97
CA LEU A 27 11.87 -0.80 -1.51
C LEU A 27 11.83 -0.81 -3.03
N ARG A 28 11.08 0.10 -3.66
CA ARG A 28 11.10 0.27 -5.13
C ARG A 28 12.47 0.73 -5.62
N MET A 29 13.13 1.66 -4.92
CA MET A 29 14.50 2.08 -5.23
C MET A 29 15.53 0.96 -5.05
N ALA A 30 15.22 -0.05 -4.23
CA ALA A 30 16.02 -1.26 -4.08
C ALA A 30 15.83 -2.29 -5.21
N GLY A 31 14.86 -2.06 -6.10
CA GLY A 31 14.53 -2.97 -7.20
C GLY A 31 13.46 -4.02 -6.86
N PHE A 32 12.68 -3.85 -5.79
CA PHE A 32 11.51 -4.69 -5.53
C PHE A 32 10.25 -4.16 -6.19
N ASP A 33 9.36 -5.08 -6.56
CA ASP A 33 7.97 -4.77 -6.85
C ASP A 33 7.23 -4.64 -5.51
N VAL A 34 6.50 -3.54 -5.31
CA VAL A 34 5.93 -3.22 -3.99
C VAL A 34 4.44 -2.98 -4.08
N VAL A 35 3.69 -3.76 -3.31
CA VAL A 35 2.27 -3.58 -3.05
C VAL A 35 2.08 -2.83 -1.75
N ASN A 36 1.48 -1.65 -1.84
CA ASN A 36 1.21 -0.76 -0.72
C ASN A 36 -0.32 -0.65 -0.53
N PRO A 37 -0.90 -1.12 0.60
CA PRO A 37 -2.34 -1.02 0.83
C PRO A 37 -2.87 0.42 0.83
N ALA A 38 -2.02 1.43 1.11
CA ALA A 38 -2.41 2.84 1.01
C ALA A 38 -2.63 3.32 -0.44
N GLU A 39 -2.12 2.58 -1.43
CA GLU A 39 -2.28 2.88 -2.86
C GLU A 39 -3.40 2.05 -3.52
N LEU A 40 -3.98 1.09 -2.80
CA LEU A 40 -5.12 0.32 -3.29
C LEU A 40 -6.36 1.21 -3.34
N ALA A 41 -7.20 1.02 -4.36
CA ALA A 41 -8.43 1.78 -4.50
C ALA A 41 -9.37 1.47 -3.34
N HIS A 42 -9.71 2.48 -2.55
CA HIS A 42 -10.71 2.40 -1.48
C HIS A 42 -11.94 3.22 -1.86
N GLN A 43 -13.11 2.72 -1.52
CA GLN A 43 -14.36 3.46 -1.66
C GLN A 43 -14.63 4.27 -0.37
N PRO A 44 -15.32 5.42 -0.46
CA PRO A 44 -15.62 6.25 0.72
C PRO A 44 -16.36 5.51 1.84
N ASP A 45 -17.17 4.51 1.49
CA ASP A 45 -18.01 3.74 2.41
C ASP A 45 -17.46 2.33 2.70
N ASP A 46 -16.20 2.05 2.34
CA ASP A 46 -15.60 0.76 2.64
C ASP A 46 -15.50 0.56 4.16
N ASP A 47 -16.14 -0.49 4.67
CA ASP A 47 -15.96 -0.92 6.04
C ASP A 47 -14.64 -1.70 6.21
N TRP A 48 -14.30 -2.00 7.47
CA TRP A 48 -13.08 -2.75 7.77
C TRP A 48 -13.01 -4.10 7.04
N VAL A 49 -14.14 -4.78 6.85
CA VAL A 49 -14.17 -6.10 6.19
C VAL A 49 -13.92 -5.95 4.68
N ALA A 50 -14.49 -4.93 4.04
CA ALA A 50 -14.28 -4.61 2.64
C ALA A 50 -12.80 -4.27 2.38
N CYS A 51 -12.19 -3.41 3.20
CA CYS A 51 -10.76 -3.12 3.14
C CYS A 51 -9.93 -4.40 3.28
N MET A 52 -10.17 -5.19 4.33
CA MET A 52 -9.40 -6.42 4.57
C MET A 52 -9.53 -7.45 3.46
N ARG A 53 -10.70 -7.57 2.81
CA ARG A 53 -10.87 -8.47 1.66
C ARG A 53 -9.97 -8.07 0.49
N ARG A 54 -9.87 -6.76 0.21
CA ARG A 54 -9.02 -6.22 -0.85
C ARG A 54 -7.54 -6.38 -0.51
N ASP A 55 -7.18 -6.03 0.72
CA ASP A 55 -5.81 -6.13 1.23
C ASP A 55 -5.30 -7.58 1.21
N ILE A 56 -6.12 -8.53 1.68
CA ILE A 56 -5.79 -9.96 1.60
C ILE A 56 -5.69 -10.43 0.15
N ALA A 57 -6.61 -10.02 -0.73
CA ALA A 57 -6.55 -10.40 -2.14
C ALA A 57 -5.25 -9.90 -2.81
N ALA A 58 -4.79 -8.69 -2.46
CA ALA A 58 -3.52 -8.18 -2.95
C ALA A 58 -2.30 -8.87 -2.30
N LEU A 59 -2.38 -9.18 -1.00
CA LEU A 59 -1.34 -9.87 -0.25
C LEU A 59 -1.03 -11.26 -0.81
N VAL A 60 -2.06 -12.06 -1.15
CA VAL A 60 -1.86 -13.46 -1.59
C VAL A 60 -1.19 -13.59 -2.97
N GLU A 61 -1.14 -12.51 -3.74
CA GLU A 61 -0.41 -12.44 -5.01
C GLU A 61 1.08 -12.06 -4.83
N CYS A 62 1.51 -11.77 -3.58
CA CYS A 62 2.87 -11.36 -3.28
C CYS A 62 3.75 -12.56 -2.86
N ASP A 63 5.07 -12.42 -3.02
CA ASP A 63 6.05 -13.43 -2.59
C ASP A 63 6.40 -13.30 -1.09
N SER A 64 6.27 -12.08 -0.55
CA SER A 64 6.69 -11.75 0.80
C SER A 64 5.93 -10.58 1.40
N ILE A 65 6.05 -10.44 2.72
CA ILE A 65 5.44 -9.35 3.50
C ILE A 65 6.51 -8.66 4.33
N VAL A 66 6.47 -7.33 4.40
CA VAL A 66 7.28 -6.53 5.31
C VAL A 66 6.40 -5.90 6.38
N MET A 67 6.78 -6.10 7.64
CA MET A 67 6.05 -5.61 8.80
C MET A 67 6.63 -4.26 9.28
N LEU A 68 5.78 -3.24 9.30
CA LEU A 68 6.11 -1.91 9.81
C LEU A 68 6.13 -1.88 11.35
N PRO A 69 6.86 -0.93 11.97
CA PRO A 69 6.90 -0.79 13.43
C PRO A 69 5.51 -0.70 14.06
N GLY A 70 5.29 -1.45 15.15
CA GLY A 70 4.03 -1.47 15.88
C GLY A 70 2.94 -2.36 15.29
N TYR A 71 3.23 -3.14 14.23
CA TYR A 71 2.28 -4.07 13.60
C TYR A 71 1.58 -5.01 14.61
N GLN A 72 2.25 -5.37 15.71
CA GLN A 72 1.70 -6.29 16.72
C GLN A 72 0.40 -5.77 17.37
N ARG A 73 0.19 -4.45 17.32
CA ARG A 73 -1.01 -3.79 17.86
C ARG A 73 -2.08 -3.51 16.80
N SER A 74 -1.80 -3.79 15.52
CA SER A 74 -2.74 -3.59 14.42
C SER A 74 -3.52 -4.87 14.16
N ARG A 75 -4.84 -4.81 14.32
CA ARG A 75 -5.74 -5.94 14.01
C ARG A 75 -5.58 -6.42 12.57
N GLY A 76 -5.48 -5.49 11.61
CA GLY A 76 -5.30 -5.81 10.19
C GLY A 76 -3.95 -6.45 9.92
N ALA A 77 -2.86 -5.82 10.40
CA ALA A 77 -1.51 -6.33 10.15
C ALA A 77 -1.26 -7.72 10.78
N MET A 78 -1.86 -8.00 11.95
CA MET A 78 -1.79 -9.32 12.55
C MET A 78 -2.55 -10.39 11.76
N LEU A 79 -3.66 -10.02 11.11
CA LEU A 79 -4.41 -10.92 10.22
C LEU A 79 -3.61 -11.20 8.94
N GLU A 80 -3.04 -10.17 8.31
CA GLU A 80 -2.17 -10.31 7.14
C GLU A 80 -0.94 -11.16 7.44
N LEU A 81 -0.27 -10.93 8.58
CA LEU A 81 0.86 -11.75 9.02
C LEU A 81 0.47 -13.22 9.19
N LYS A 82 -0.71 -13.49 9.73
CA LYS A 82 -1.21 -14.87 9.85
C LYS A 82 -1.38 -15.50 8.48
N VAL A 83 -2.08 -14.83 7.56
CA VAL A 83 -2.27 -15.32 6.18
C VAL A 83 -0.92 -15.60 5.51
N ALA A 84 0.01 -14.65 5.59
CA ALA A 84 1.34 -14.79 4.97
C ALA A 84 2.11 -16.01 5.50
N ARG A 85 2.03 -16.28 6.82
CA ARG A 85 2.67 -17.44 7.44
C ARG A 85 2.06 -18.77 6.98
N GLU A 86 0.73 -18.84 6.93
CA GLU A 86 0.03 -20.06 6.50
C GLU A 86 0.30 -20.37 5.02
N LEU A 87 0.56 -19.35 4.20
CA LEU A 87 0.94 -19.49 2.79
C LEU A 87 2.45 -19.73 2.58
N GLY A 88 3.25 -19.78 3.65
CA GLY A 88 4.70 -19.99 3.55
C GLY A 88 5.48 -18.81 2.96
N MET A 89 4.91 -17.60 2.99
CA MET A 89 5.55 -16.39 2.49
C MET A 89 6.73 -15.98 3.40
N ARG A 90 7.73 -15.29 2.82
CA ARG A 90 8.81 -14.70 3.62
C ARG A 90 8.28 -13.49 4.39
N VAL A 91 8.58 -13.45 5.69
CA VAL A 91 8.19 -12.34 6.57
C VAL A 91 9.44 -11.57 6.98
N TYR A 92 9.45 -10.28 6.69
CA TYR A 92 10.54 -9.37 7.05
C TYR A 92 10.08 -8.34 8.08
N GLY A 93 10.96 -8.01 9.04
CA GLY A 93 10.85 -6.76 9.78
C GLY A 93 11.47 -5.63 8.96
N LEU A 94 10.87 -4.44 8.96
CA LEU A 94 11.35 -3.31 8.14
C LEU A 94 12.85 -3.02 8.36
N SER A 95 13.30 -2.94 9.61
CA SER A 95 14.70 -2.64 9.94
C SER A 95 15.66 -3.69 9.39
N THR A 96 15.29 -4.97 9.46
CA THR A 96 16.10 -6.08 8.95
C THR A 96 16.15 -6.03 7.44
N LEU A 97 15.00 -5.83 6.78
CA LEU A 97 14.96 -5.78 5.32
C LEU A 97 15.81 -4.63 4.78
N LEU A 98 15.73 -3.44 5.38
CA LEU A 98 16.53 -2.28 4.97
C LEU A 98 18.03 -2.46 5.21
N ALA A 99 18.43 -3.17 6.27
CA ALA A 99 19.84 -3.45 6.56
C ALA A 99 20.48 -4.39 5.52
N ASP A 100 19.67 -5.26 4.91
CA ASP A 100 20.11 -6.18 3.86
C ASP A 100 20.15 -5.53 2.46
N LEU A 101 19.69 -4.28 2.32
CA LEU A 101 19.74 -3.55 1.06
C LEU A 101 21.10 -2.91 0.82
N PRO A 102 21.55 -2.81 -0.45
CA PRO A 102 22.78 -2.10 -0.76
C PRO A 102 22.69 -0.62 -0.31
N PRO A 103 23.79 -0.03 0.19
CA PRO A 103 23.81 1.29 0.86
C PRO A 103 23.49 2.50 -0.03
N SER A 104 23.11 2.29 -1.30
CA SER A 104 22.86 3.36 -2.27
C SER A 104 21.43 3.93 -2.24
N ILE A 105 20.59 3.55 -1.28
CA ILE A 105 19.19 4.01 -1.19
C ILE A 105 19.06 5.08 -0.11
N PRO A 106 18.93 6.37 -0.46
CA PRO A 106 18.66 7.41 0.52
C PRO A 106 17.22 7.29 1.02
N LEU A 107 17.05 6.85 2.27
CA LEU A 107 15.79 6.99 2.99
C LEU A 107 15.65 8.46 3.43
N GLY A 108 14.86 9.23 2.68
CA GLY A 108 14.50 10.61 3.01
C GLY A 108 15.25 11.69 2.20
N ARG A 109 14.65 12.10 1.08
CA ARG A 109 14.35 13.52 0.76
C ARG A 109 13.52 13.64 -0.52
N ALA A 110 12.35 14.26 -0.35
CA ALA A 110 11.40 14.82 -1.33
C ALA A 110 10.57 13.84 -2.19
N ALA A 111 9.24 14.00 -2.07
CA ALA A 111 8.24 13.36 -2.92
C ALA A 111 8.40 13.76 -4.40
N PRO A 112 8.28 12.83 -5.36
CA PRO A 112 8.20 13.18 -6.77
C PRO A 112 6.84 13.84 -7.06
N LYS A 113 6.87 15.01 -7.71
CA LYS A 113 5.64 15.70 -8.16
C LYS A 113 4.91 14.83 -9.19
N ILE A 114 3.77 14.28 -8.81
CA ILE A 114 2.85 13.58 -9.71
C ILE A 114 2.32 14.62 -10.71
N LYS A 115 2.56 14.40 -12.01
CA LYS A 115 1.91 15.18 -13.07
C LYS A 115 0.44 14.77 -13.10
N THR A 116 -0.45 15.64 -12.61
CA THR A 116 -1.88 15.54 -12.85
C THR A 116 -2.12 15.74 -14.34
N SER A 117 -2.42 14.67 -15.07
CA SER A 117 -2.96 14.75 -16.43
C SER A 117 -4.45 15.04 -16.35
N THR A 118 -4.82 16.21 -16.84
CA THR A 118 -6.14 16.83 -16.91
C THR A 118 -7.22 15.90 -17.46
N ALA A 119 -8.35 15.84 -16.75
CA ALA A 119 -9.60 15.26 -17.21
C ALA A 119 -10.15 16.05 -18.41
N GLY A 120 -10.42 15.34 -19.51
CA GLY A 120 -11.18 15.86 -20.64
C GLY A 120 -12.66 15.94 -20.30
N SER A 121 -13.16 17.17 -20.17
CA SER A 121 -14.58 17.51 -20.13
C SER A 121 -15.21 17.37 -21.52
N ALA A 122 -16.35 16.69 -21.62
CA ALA A 122 -17.32 16.95 -22.68
C ALA A 122 -18.75 16.67 -22.16
N VAL A 123 -19.39 17.74 -21.71
CA VAL A 123 -20.84 17.87 -21.58
C VAL A 123 -21.38 18.18 -22.98
N ALA A 124 -22.35 17.40 -23.46
CA ALA A 124 -23.16 17.79 -24.61
C ALA A 124 -24.62 17.40 -24.36
N THR A 125 -25.38 18.43 -23.99
CA THR A 125 -26.83 18.52 -23.97
C THR A 125 -27.39 18.35 -25.39
N THR A 126 -28.38 17.48 -25.58
CA THR A 126 -29.38 17.67 -26.64
C THR A 126 -30.76 17.33 -26.10
N LEU A 127 -31.54 18.39 -25.86
CA LEU A 127 -32.99 18.42 -25.77
C LEU A 127 -33.56 18.55 -27.20
N GLY A 128 -34.72 17.92 -27.45
CA GLY A 128 -35.52 18.01 -28.69
C GLY A 128 -35.71 16.64 -29.33
N GLU A 129 -36.90 16.13 -29.65
CA GLU A 129 -38.14 16.80 -30.04
C GLU A 129 -39.31 15.82 -29.90
N GLN A 130 -40.46 16.29 -29.37
CA GLN A 130 -41.76 15.68 -29.61
C GLN A 130 -42.51 16.54 -30.62
N ALA A 131 -43.08 15.91 -31.63
CA ALA A 131 -44.24 16.34 -32.40
C ALA A 131 -45.01 15.10 -32.86
#